data_AF-A0A969SN30-F1
#
_entry.id   AF-A0A969SN30-F1
#
_cell.length_a   1.000
_cell.length_b   1.000
_cell.length_c   1.000
_cell.angle_alpha   90.00
_cell.angle_beta   90.00
_cell.angle_gamma   90.00
#
_symmetry.space_group_name_H-M   'P 1'
#
loop_
_entity.id
_entity.type
_entity.pdbx_description
1 polymer ?
#
loop_
_entity_poly.entity_id
_entity_poly.type
_entity_poly.pdbx_seq_one_letter_code
_entity_poly.pdbx_strand_id
1 'polypeptide(L)' 'MGGFITGLLIVAYVAGAWKFWTGFRRTNFSNSLTNRLVLSLLWPACFIGSKSYRQNFTKALKG' A
#
# COMPACT_ATOMS: atom_id res chain seq x y z
N MET A 1 -19.72 -6.28 -18.59
CA MET A 1 -19.17 -4.96 -18.24
C MET A 1 -18.52 -4.90 -16.84
N GLY A 2 -19.02 -5.60 -15.80
CA GLY A 2 -18.48 -5.50 -14.43
C GLY A 2 -17.14 -6.22 -14.15
N GLY A 3 -16.91 -7.40 -14.74
CA GLY A 3 -15.76 -8.25 -14.40
C GLY A 3 -14.39 -7.64 -14.70
N PHE A 4 -14.27 -6.83 -15.74
CA PHE A 4 -13.03 -6.13 -16.08
C PHE A 4 -12.64 -5.09 -15.04
N ILE A 5 -13.61 -4.33 -14.53
CA ILE A 5 -13.37 -3.29 -13.52
C ILE A 5 -12.95 -3.94 -12.19
N THR A 6 -13.60 -5.03 -11.81
CA THR A 6 -13.22 -5.82 -10.63
C THR A 6 -11.81 -6.38 -10.77
N GLY A 7 -11.45 -6.93 -11.94
CA GLY A 7 -10.10 -7.41 -12.21
C GLY A 7 -9.06 -6.30 -12.11
N LEU A 8 -9.34 -5.12 -12.66
CA LEU A 8 -8.46 -3.96 -12.58
C LEU A 8 -8.26 -3.46 -11.14
N LEU A 9 -9.31 -3.44 -10.33
CA LEU A 9 -9.24 -3.10 -8.91
C LEU A 9 -8.39 -4.09 -8.13
N ILE A 10 -8.54 -5.39 -8.39
CA ILE A 10 -7.75 -6.43 -7.73
C ILE A 10 -6.28 -6.31 -8.13
N VAL A 11 -5.99 -6.15 -9.43
CA VAL A 11 -4.62 -5.97 -9.91
C VAL A 11 -3.98 -4.71 -9.32
N ALA A 12 -4.71 -3.59 -9.30
CA ALA A 12 -4.25 -2.35 -8.67
C ALA A 12 -4.01 -2.54 -7.16
N TYR A 13 -4.84 -3.36 -6.50
CA TYR A 13 -4.70 -3.67 -5.08
C TYR A 13 -3.45 -4.47 -4.77
N VAL A 14 -3.25 -5.58 -5.48
CA VAL A 14 -2.10 -6.45 -5.29
C VAL A 14 -0.82 -5.72 -5.70
N ALA A 15 -0.84 -4.95 -6.79
CA ALA A 15 0.29 -4.15 -7.25
C ALA A 15 0.65 -3.04 -6.25
N GLY A 16 -0.35 -2.35 -5.69
CA GLY A 16 -0.17 -1.32 -4.66
C GLY A 16 0.43 -1.90 -3.38
N ALA A 17 -0.10 -3.03 -2.90
CA ALA A 17 0.42 -3.75 -1.75
C ALA A 17 1.87 -4.23 -1.98
N TRP A 18 2.17 -4.80 -3.16
CA TRP A 18 3.51 -5.29 -3.49
C TRP A 18 4.54 -4.16 -3.54
N LYS A 19 4.23 -3.05 -4.23
CA LYS A 19 5.14 -1.90 -4.27
C LYS A 19 5.34 -1.26 -2.90
N PHE A 20 4.29 -1.19 -2.09
CA PHE A 20 4.40 -0.69 -0.73
C PHE A 20 5.25 -1.63 0.13
N TRP A 21 5.07 -2.93 -0.02
CA TRP A 21 5.88 -3.93 0.66
C TRP A 21 7.35 -3.76 0.33
N THR A 22 7.75 -3.68 -0.94
CA THR A 22 9.17 -3.54 -1.34
C THR A 22 9.78 -2.21 -0.86
N GLY A 23 9.03 -1.11 -0.94
CA GLY A 23 9.46 0.22 -0.50
C GLY A 23 9.35 0.50 1.01
N PHE A 24 8.70 -0.38 1.78
CA PHE A 24 8.42 -0.17 3.21
C PHE A 24 9.69 0.10 4.02
N ARG A 25 10.81 -0.51 3.63
CA ARG A 25 12.11 -0.37 4.31
C ARG A 25 12.69 1.05 4.26
N ARG A 26 12.19 1.93 3.38
CA ARG A 26 12.53 3.37 3.34
C ARG A 26 11.50 4.27 4.00
N THR A 27 10.40 3.73 4.54
CA THR A 27 9.40 4.54 5.24
C THR A 27 9.88 4.88 6.65
N ASN A 28 9.39 6.00 7.20
CA ASN A 28 9.66 6.39 8.60
C ASN A 28 8.89 5.53 9.63
N PHE A 29 8.17 4.50 9.17
CA PHE A 29 7.52 3.56 10.08
C PHE A 29 8.58 2.70 10.77
N SER A 30 8.39 2.45 12.06
CA SER A 30 9.23 1.53 12.81
C SER A 30 9.31 0.19 12.07
N ASN A 31 10.52 -0.34 11.87
CA ASN A 31 10.84 -1.56 11.11
C ASN A 31 10.28 -2.82 11.79
N SER A 32 8.96 -2.90 11.89
CA SER A 32 8.23 -4.03 12.45
C SER A 32 7.53 -4.76 11.32
N LEU A 33 7.84 -6.06 11.18
CA LEU A 33 7.23 -6.94 10.19
C LEU A 33 5.70 -6.96 10.32
N THR A 34 5.18 -6.83 11.54
CA THR A 34 3.76 -6.72 11.83
C THR A 34 3.16 -5.45 11.24
N ASN A 35 3.80 -4.29 11.43
CA ASN A 35 3.33 -3.04 10.82
C ASN A 35 3.39 -3.12 9.30
N ARG A 36 4.42 -3.74 8.72
CA ARG A 36 4.52 -3.95 7.27
C ARG A 36 3.37 -4.82 6.74
N LEU A 37 3.05 -5.92 7.41
CA LEU A 37 1.92 -6.79 7.07
C LEU A 37 0.58 -6.07 7.20
N VAL A 38 0.31 -5.48 8.35
CA VAL A 38 -0.95 -4.81 8.65
C VAL A 38 -1.17 -3.65 7.69
N LEU A 39 -0.15 -2.81 7.45
CA LEU A 39 -0.25 -1.67 6.54
C LEU A 39 -0.32 -2.09 5.07
N SER A 40 0.38 -3.15 4.67
CA SER A 40 0.31 -3.65 3.28
C SER A 40 -1.00 -4.36 2.99
N LEU A 41 -1.63 -5.02 3.96
CA LEU A 41 -2.97 -5.59 3.78
C LEU A 41 -4.06 -4.52 3.87
N LEU A 42 -3.97 -3.59 4.84
CA LEU A 42 -4.93 -2.52 5.04
C LEU A 42 -4.61 -1.27 4.21
N TRP A 43 -3.77 -1.40 3.19
CA TRP A 43 -3.30 -0.27 2.41
C TRP A 43 -4.42 0.58 1.79
N PRO A 44 -5.57 0.06 1.27
CA PRO A 44 -6.58 0.94 0.69
C PRO A 44 -7.34 1.70 1.77
N ALA A 45 -7.59 1.08 2.93
CA ALA A 45 -8.24 1.74 4.06
C ALA A 45 -7.32 2.85 4.63
N CYS A 46 -6.04 2.55 4.85
CA CYS A 46 -5.06 3.53 5.31
C CYS A 46 -4.80 4.64 4.26
N PHE A 47 -4.81 4.31 2.97
CA PHE A 47 -4.67 5.26 1.88
C PHE A 47 -5.86 6.22 1.79
N ILE A 48 -7.09 5.73 1.97
CA ILE A 48 -8.27 6.59 1.97
C ILE A 48 -8.32 7.42 3.27
N GLY A 49 -8.09 6.79 4.42
CA GLY A 49 -8.32 7.38 5.74
C GLY A 49 -7.22 8.30 6.27
N SER A 50 -5.99 8.29 5.73
CA SER A 50 -4.91 9.07 6.33
C SER A 50 -3.93 9.71 5.33
N LYS A 51 -3.76 11.04 5.48
CA LYS A 51 -2.82 11.83 4.66
C LYS A 51 -1.36 11.44 4.91
N SER A 52 -1.01 11.14 6.16
CA SER A 52 0.35 10.70 6.54
C SER A 52 0.71 9.36 5.87
N TYR A 53 -0.25 8.42 5.79
CA TYR A 53 -0.02 7.17 5.08
C TYR A 53 0.19 7.40 3.59
N ARG A 54 -0.60 8.26 2.92
CA ARG A 54 -0.38 8.60 1.51
C ARG A 54 1.03 9.13 1.26
N GLN A 55 1.53 10.01 2.11
CA GLN A 55 2.88 10.56 1.98
C GLN A 55 3.94 9.47 2.12
N ASN A 56 3.80 8.57 3.09
CA ASN A 56 4.71 7.45 3.28
C ASN A 56 4.57 6.38 2.17
N PHE A 57 3.38 6.18 1.64
CA PHE A 57 3.09 5.30 0.51
C PHE A 57 3.76 5.81 -0.75
N THR A 58 3.62 7.11 -1.07
CA THR A 58 4.33 7.75 -2.19
C THR A 58 5.84 7.71 -1.99
N LYS A 59 6.35 7.84 -0.76
CA LYS A 59 7.78 7.66 -0.48
C LYS A 59 8.24 6.21 -0.70
N ALA A 60 7.43 5.22 -0.32
CA ALA A 60 7.70 3.81 -0.61
C ALA A 60 7.67 3.52 -2.12
N LEU A 61 6.75 4.17 -2.86
CA LEU A 61 6.62 4.06 -4.31
C LEU A 61 7.74 4.75 -5.10
N LYS A 62 8.24 5.89 -4.59
CA LYS A 62 9.34 6.66 -5.17
C LYS A 62 10.72 6.14 -4.77
N GLY A 63 10.78 4.97 -4.11
CA GLY A 63 12.03 4.28 -3.78
C GLY A 63 12.91 4.06 -5.00
#